data_AF-A0A409WWV2-F1
#
_entry.id   AF-A0A409WWV2-F1
#
_cell.length_a   1.000
_cell.length_b   1.000
_cell.length_c   1.000
_cell.angle_alpha   90.00
_cell.angle_beta   90.00
_cell.angle_gamma   90.00
#
_symmetry.space_group_name_H-M   'P 1'
#
loop_
_entity.id
_entity.type
_entity.pdbx_description
1 polymer ?
#
loop_
_entity_poly.entity_id
_entity_poly.type
_entity_poly.pdbx_seq_one_letter_code
_entity_poly.pdbx_strand_id
1 'polypeptide(L)'
;DPSGEHKCDFVIAVTHSRIPNDIKVARALGALSPKAQESTDISSIHGVDLLLGGHDHIYWISKGISEWNGYDINSPQEGAEDDKGDTLIVKSGTDFQDLSEVILELKDTPAGSVRRKVIQKITGKRHITRQSTPVDASMKSIIDNELGTINAAMAEPILITEVQLDVRSAFIRTQESPIANWIADCIRPAYDEALSKLGYGKTDCVIACCGDFRGDGVYERGLFTLKNLMTVLPYDDPTIVLELDANDLWDALESGLSRWPIHEGRFPALSGMRVTWDSTKPGGSRVLSVWLAEQDPTKPGVLVDKEEVKRTSTRKYLVMVGDYIAQGGDGYAVLKGKKQVITTENGQSKSALIRKFLLGAQYLNKQITEKPAARVAMSDKTTEIVGNFEARLPDMPKFNLENLSKIPSLKSNIPDISSLKVSPNLPSLSTPSLPSVPKLPAWNKPSASSFQIKAPSLSGVSSAVQSKQNLVQNTAQSALDVGMSTLDLGISTVRWVASGLLLAAALAVADTEDMGLLDPYERVRKRHMARLLRTSESVNINLRTNLRTFRAVADSGVNEHAAADAEDAKVDAAEADAKKTLPVIHPVIDGRLKDVARA
;
A
#
# COMPACT_ATOMS: atom_id res chain seq x y z
N ASP A 1 -39.02 13.61 -11.15
CA ASP A 1 -40.11 13.84 -12.13
C ASP A 1 -41.39 13.27 -11.52
N PRO A 2 -42.35 14.12 -11.11
CA PRO A 2 -43.62 13.70 -10.51
C PRO A 2 -44.50 12.88 -11.46
N SER A 3 -44.25 13.00 -12.77
CA SER A 3 -44.93 12.26 -13.85
C SER A 3 -44.14 11.05 -14.37
N GLY A 4 -42.87 10.93 -13.97
CA GLY A 4 -41.99 9.84 -14.35
C GLY A 4 -42.32 8.54 -13.61
N GLU A 5 -41.86 7.42 -14.15
CA GLU A 5 -42.18 6.06 -13.66
C GLU A 5 -41.96 5.90 -12.14
N HIS A 6 -40.86 6.45 -11.63
CA HIS A 6 -40.45 6.27 -10.23
C HIS A 6 -40.88 7.41 -9.29
N LYS A 7 -41.40 8.53 -9.82
CA LYS A 7 -41.93 9.67 -9.05
C LYS A 7 -41.02 10.16 -7.91
N CYS A 8 -39.70 10.18 -8.12
CA CYS A 8 -38.73 10.56 -7.10
C CYS A 8 -38.93 12.03 -6.68
N ASP A 9 -39.07 12.25 -5.37
CA ASP A 9 -39.21 13.58 -4.76
C ASP A 9 -37.86 14.25 -4.46
N PHE A 10 -36.77 13.46 -4.41
CA PHE A 10 -35.43 13.88 -4.05
C PHE A 10 -34.40 13.02 -4.80
N VAL A 11 -33.31 13.64 -5.25
CA VAL A 11 -32.27 12.97 -6.05
C VAL A 11 -30.88 13.32 -5.51
N ILE A 12 -30.10 12.29 -5.17
CA ILE A 12 -28.68 12.41 -4.84
C ILE A 12 -27.87 11.86 -6.02
N ALA A 13 -26.91 12.63 -6.52
CA ALA A 13 -25.91 12.13 -7.45
C ALA A 13 -24.69 11.64 -6.68
N VAL A 14 -24.30 10.39 -6.92
CA VAL A 14 -23.03 9.84 -6.45
C VAL A 14 -22.05 9.93 -7.61
N THR A 15 -20.98 10.70 -7.43
CA THR A 15 -19.98 10.95 -8.48
C THR A 15 -18.60 10.48 -8.06
N HIS A 16 -17.76 10.19 -9.05
CA HIS A 16 -16.34 9.89 -8.84
C HIS A 16 -15.51 10.77 -9.77
N SER A 17 -15.66 12.09 -9.60
CA SER A 17 -15.02 13.12 -10.41
C SER A 17 -14.23 14.09 -9.55
N ARG A 18 -13.32 14.83 -10.16
CA ARG A 18 -12.52 15.86 -9.47
C ARG A 18 -13.40 17.00 -8.95
N ILE A 19 -12.97 17.70 -7.90
CA ILE A 19 -13.67 18.86 -7.33
C ILE A 19 -14.13 19.88 -8.40
N PRO A 20 -13.29 20.36 -9.35
CA PRO A 20 -13.73 21.32 -10.36
C PRO A 20 -14.85 20.79 -11.27
N ASN A 21 -14.87 19.47 -11.51
CA ASN A 21 -15.89 18.84 -12.34
C ASN A 21 -17.18 18.67 -11.55
N ASP A 22 -17.10 18.24 -10.29
CA ASP A 22 -18.27 18.14 -9.41
C ASP A 22 -18.93 19.51 -9.20
N ILE A 23 -18.16 20.59 -9.06
CA ILE A 23 -18.68 21.97 -9.00
C ILE A 23 -19.48 22.31 -10.26
N LYS A 24 -18.92 22.01 -11.45
CA LYS A 24 -19.61 22.26 -12.72
C LYS A 24 -20.89 21.43 -12.86
N VAL A 25 -20.82 20.15 -12.50
CA VAL A 25 -21.97 19.22 -12.57
C VAL A 25 -23.06 19.63 -11.58
N ALA A 26 -22.70 19.99 -10.34
CA ALA A 26 -23.65 20.46 -9.33
C ALA A 26 -24.44 21.68 -9.81
N ARG A 27 -23.76 22.67 -10.40
CA ARG A 27 -24.44 23.83 -10.99
C ARG A 27 -25.33 23.47 -12.15
N ALA A 28 -24.82 22.69 -13.10
CA ALA A 28 -25.57 22.30 -14.30
C ALA A 28 -26.84 21.51 -13.96
N LEU A 29 -26.82 20.74 -12.87
CA LEU A 29 -27.94 19.91 -12.42
C LEU A 29 -28.78 20.58 -11.31
N GLY A 30 -28.45 21.80 -10.90
CA GLY A 30 -29.24 22.54 -9.91
C GLY A 30 -29.11 22.01 -8.47
N ALA A 31 -28.00 21.35 -8.12
CA ALA A 31 -27.67 20.99 -6.73
C ALA A 31 -27.14 22.23 -5.99
N LEU A 32 -28.05 23.19 -5.77
CA LEU A 32 -27.73 24.53 -5.32
C LEU A 32 -27.98 24.73 -3.82
N SER A 33 -27.15 25.55 -3.19
CA SER A 33 -27.29 25.91 -1.77
C SER A 33 -28.59 26.69 -1.52
N PRO A 34 -29.12 26.70 -0.28
CA PRO A 34 -30.31 27.47 0.05
C PRO A 34 -30.21 28.95 -0.36
N LYS A 35 -29.02 29.55 -0.22
CA LYS A 35 -28.73 30.92 -0.66
C LYS A 35 -28.80 31.08 -2.18
N ALA A 36 -28.25 30.14 -2.94
CA ALA A 36 -28.31 30.18 -4.40
C ALA A 36 -29.74 29.99 -4.92
N GLN A 37 -30.56 29.18 -4.22
CA GLN A 37 -31.97 28.97 -4.54
C GLN A 37 -32.82 30.26 -4.42
N GLU A 38 -32.41 31.25 -3.60
CA GLU A 38 -33.10 32.56 -3.53
C GLU A 38 -33.05 33.33 -4.85
N SER A 39 -31.98 33.11 -5.63
CA SER A 39 -31.75 33.75 -6.93
C SER A 39 -32.07 32.87 -8.13
N THR A 40 -32.24 31.56 -7.92
CA THR A 40 -32.45 30.56 -8.97
C THR A 40 -33.55 29.59 -8.53
N ASP A 41 -34.70 29.64 -9.20
CA ASP A 41 -35.80 28.73 -8.92
C ASP A 41 -35.49 27.31 -9.41
N ILE A 42 -34.98 26.46 -8.51
CA ILE A 42 -34.73 25.05 -8.81
C ILE A 42 -36.00 24.19 -8.74
N SER A 43 -37.09 24.69 -8.15
CA SER A 43 -38.31 23.90 -7.95
C SER A 43 -39.02 23.60 -9.27
N SER A 44 -38.85 24.49 -10.26
CA SER A 44 -39.44 24.39 -11.59
C SER A 44 -38.57 23.63 -12.60
N ILE A 45 -37.40 23.11 -12.23
CA ILE A 45 -36.48 22.41 -13.13
C ILE A 45 -36.12 21.01 -12.66
N HIS A 46 -35.91 20.11 -13.61
CA HIS A 46 -35.35 18.78 -13.33
C HIS A 46 -33.88 18.89 -12.93
N GLY A 47 -33.41 17.95 -12.10
CA GLY A 47 -32.00 17.84 -11.76
C GLY A 47 -31.75 17.06 -10.47
N VAL A 48 -30.68 17.46 -9.78
CA VAL A 48 -30.15 16.80 -8.58
C VAL A 48 -30.15 17.78 -7.41
N ASP A 49 -30.34 17.28 -6.19
CA ASP A 49 -30.41 18.10 -4.98
C ASP A 49 -29.08 18.13 -4.20
N LEU A 50 -28.31 17.04 -4.24
CA LEU A 50 -27.02 16.90 -3.55
C LEU A 50 -26.04 16.04 -4.37
N LEU A 51 -24.76 16.44 -4.40
CA LEU A 51 -23.68 15.59 -4.91
C LEU A 51 -22.88 14.97 -3.75
N LEU A 52 -22.68 13.66 -3.82
CA LEU A 52 -21.73 12.91 -3.01
C LEU A 52 -20.56 12.51 -3.91
N GLY A 53 -19.44 13.24 -3.81
CA GLY A 53 -18.31 13.11 -4.73
C GLY A 53 -17.13 12.30 -4.19
N GLY A 54 -16.16 12.01 -5.06
CA GLY A 54 -14.96 11.22 -4.75
C GLY A 54 -13.74 11.55 -5.63
N HIS A 55 -12.87 10.58 -5.93
CA HIS A 55 -11.70 10.68 -6.82
C HIS A 55 -10.48 11.48 -6.32
N ASP A 56 -10.64 12.61 -5.64
CA ASP A 56 -9.50 13.47 -5.26
C ASP A 56 -8.74 12.97 -4.02
N HIS A 57 -9.29 11.96 -3.31
CA HIS A 57 -8.78 11.43 -2.04
C HIS A 57 -8.78 12.45 -0.88
N ILE A 58 -9.43 13.61 -1.06
CA ILE A 58 -9.42 14.70 -0.08
C ILE A 58 -10.78 14.80 0.61
N TYR A 59 -10.75 15.10 1.91
CA TYR A 59 -11.95 15.48 2.66
C TYR A 59 -12.30 16.93 2.34
N TRP A 60 -13.43 17.14 1.66
CA TRP A 60 -13.87 18.46 1.25
C TRP A 60 -15.39 18.59 1.26
N ILE A 61 -15.84 19.72 1.80
CA ILE A 61 -17.25 20.07 1.98
C ILE A 61 -17.44 21.43 1.32
N SER A 62 -18.36 21.55 0.37
CA SER A 62 -18.61 22.82 -0.33
C SER A 62 -19.10 23.91 0.62
N LYS A 63 -18.71 25.16 0.37
CA LYS A 63 -19.11 26.35 1.15
C LYS A 63 -20.62 26.62 1.17
N GLY A 64 -21.37 26.01 0.25
CA GLY A 64 -22.83 26.12 0.20
C GLY A 64 -23.55 25.39 1.32
N ILE A 65 -22.83 24.56 2.09
CA ILE A 65 -23.38 23.81 3.22
C ILE A 65 -23.54 24.72 4.44
N SER A 66 -24.65 24.58 5.16
CA SER A 66 -25.07 25.54 6.19
C SER A 66 -24.20 25.49 7.45
N GLU A 67 -23.81 24.30 7.89
CA GLU A 67 -23.01 24.10 9.09
C GLU A 67 -22.28 22.75 9.05
N TRP A 68 -21.01 22.71 9.46
CA TRP A 68 -20.27 21.44 9.53
C TRP A 68 -19.42 21.36 10.79
N ASN A 69 -19.57 20.27 11.54
CA ASN A 69 -18.76 20.00 12.71
C ASN A 69 -17.51 19.18 12.33
N GLY A 70 -16.33 19.59 12.82
CA GLY A 70 -15.08 18.85 12.62
C GLY A 70 -14.39 19.11 11.27
N TYR A 71 -14.80 20.14 10.52
CA TYR A 71 -14.12 20.63 9.32
C TYR A 71 -14.46 22.10 9.08
N ASP A 72 -13.48 22.91 8.70
CA ASP A 72 -13.70 24.30 8.30
C ASP A 72 -14.01 24.38 6.80
N ILE A 73 -15.27 24.63 6.47
CA ILE A 73 -15.74 24.73 5.08
C ILE A 73 -15.15 25.94 4.32
N ASN A 74 -14.59 26.92 5.03
CA ASN A 74 -13.95 28.08 4.42
C ASN A 74 -12.46 27.88 4.20
N SER A 75 -11.89 26.76 4.68
CA SER A 75 -10.48 26.46 4.47
C SER A 75 -10.18 26.38 2.96
N PRO A 76 -9.09 27.03 2.48
CA PRO A 76 -8.70 26.93 1.08
C PRO A 76 -8.45 25.47 0.70
N GLN A 77 -9.06 25.05 -0.41
CA GLN A 77 -8.88 23.72 -0.97
C GLN A 77 -8.52 23.84 -2.45
N GLU A 78 -7.41 23.22 -2.83
CA GLU A 78 -6.98 23.16 -4.22
C GLU A 78 -8.03 22.44 -5.08
N GLY A 79 -8.36 23.05 -6.23
CA GLY A 79 -9.42 22.61 -7.12
C GLY A 79 -10.82 23.11 -6.74
N ALA A 80 -10.97 23.77 -5.59
CA ALA A 80 -12.23 24.37 -5.13
C ALA A 80 -12.27 25.91 -5.27
N GLU A 81 -11.39 26.50 -6.07
CA GLU A 81 -11.25 27.96 -6.19
C GLU A 81 -12.53 28.61 -6.73
N ASP A 82 -13.26 27.90 -7.58
CA ASP A 82 -14.53 28.34 -8.14
C ASP A 82 -15.73 28.00 -7.24
N ASP A 83 -15.55 27.44 -6.03
CA ASP A 83 -16.66 27.27 -5.08
C ASP A 83 -17.05 28.62 -4.47
N LYS A 84 -18.22 29.13 -4.90
CA LYS A 84 -18.80 30.42 -4.49
C LYS A 84 -19.79 30.29 -3.34
N GLY A 85 -19.90 29.09 -2.74
CA GLY A 85 -20.93 28.78 -1.76
C GLY A 85 -22.32 28.59 -2.38
N ASP A 86 -22.36 28.31 -3.68
CA ASP A 86 -23.59 28.18 -4.45
C ASP A 86 -24.00 26.73 -4.69
N THR A 87 -23.10 25.76 -4.51
CA THR A 87 -23.34 24.33 -4.75
C THR A 87 -23.39 23.52 -3.46
N LEU A 88 -24.05 22.35 -3.51
CA LEU A 88 -24.09 21.37 -2.42
C LEU A 88 -23.34 20.09 -2.80
N ILE A 89 -22.13 19.95 -2.26
CA ILE A 89 -21.22 18.84 -2.54
C ILE A 89 -20.54 18.36 -1.25
N VAL A 90 -20.51 17.04 -1.04
CA VAL A 90 -19.82 16.39 0.08
C VAL A 90 -18.83 15.36 -0.46
N LYS A 91 -17.56 15.45 -0.05
CA LYS A 91 -16.50 14.48 -0.37
C LYS A 91 -15.85 14.01 0.92
N SER A 92 -15.95 12.72 1.21
CA SER A 92 -15.63 12.16 2.53
C SER A 92 -14.23 11.53 2.61
N GLY A 93 -13.21 12.17 2.02
CA GLY A 93 -11.83 11.72 2.12
C GLY A 93 -11.55 10.41 1.38
N THR A 94 -10.67 9.58 1.93
CA THR A 94 -10.24 8.29 1.37
C THR A 94 -10.01 7.24 2.46
N ASP A 95 -9.92 5.98 2.06
CA ASP A 95 -9.47 4.83 2.87
C ASP A 95 -10.20 4.67 4.21
N PHE A 96 -11.45 5.12 4.28
CA PHE A 96 -12.28 5.12 5.49
C PHE A 96 -11.62 5.84 6.69
N GLN A 97 -10.66 6.74 6.44
CA GLN A 97 -10.09 7.63 7.46
C GLN A 97 -11.15 8.61 7.98
N ASP A 98 -12.14 8.90 7.14
CA ASP A 98 -13.23 9.82 7.42
C ASP A 98 -14.58 9.19 7.08
N LEU A 99 -15.57 9.46 7.93
CA LEU A 99 -16.98 9.20 7.69
C LEU A 99 -17.74 10.52 7.84
N SER A 100 -18.52 10.88 6.82
CA SER A 100 -19.36 12.07 6.84
C SER A 100 -20.79 11.70 7.20
N GLU A 101 -21.28 12.29 8.28
CA GLU A 101 -22.70 12.31 8.62
C GLU A 101 -23.33 13.56 8.00
N VAL A 102 -24.40 13.38 7.22
CA VAL A 102 -25.11 14.46 6.53
C VAL A 102 -26.56 14.48 7.00
N ILE A 103 -27.00 15.62 7.53
CA ILE A 103 -28.35 15.84 8.02
C ILE A 103 -29.02 16.87 7.11
N LEU A 104 -30.17 16.50 6.54
CA LEU A 104 -30.92 17.32 5.61
C LEU A 104 -32.26 17.74 6.22
N GLU A 105 -32.54 19.04 6.19
CA GLU A 105 -33.86 19.59 6.43
C GLU A 105 -34.49 19.94 5.08
N LEU A 106 -35.61 19.28 4.76
CA LEU A 106 -36.30 19.44 3.49
C LEU A 106 -37.53 20.32 3.64
N LYS A 107 -37.77 21.17 2.65
CA LYS A 107 -38.97 22.01 2.55
C LYS A 107 -39.80 21.60 1.34
N ASP A 108 -41.12 21.56 1.50
CA ASP A 108 -42.03 21.35 0.38
C ASP A 108 -42.10 22.57 -0.54
N THR A 109 -42.16 22.31 -1.85
CA THR A 109 -42.32 23.33 -2.88
C THR A 109 -43.80 23.55 -3.22
N PRO A 110 -44.16 24.63 -3.92
CA PRO A 110 -45.54 24.86 -4.36
C PRO A 110 -46.11 23.68 -5.16
N ALA A 111 -47.41 23.42 -5.03
CA ALA A 111 -48.09 22.39 -5.80
C ALA A 111 -47.90 22.62 -7.31
N GLY A 112 -47.57 21.55 -8.05
CA GLY A 112 -47.28 21.62 -9.48
C GLY A 112 -45.80 21.85 -9.82
N SER A 113 -44.93 22.08 -8.83
CA SER A 113 -43.48 22.15 -9.04
C SER A 113 -42.92 20.81 -9.56
N VAL A 114 -41.84 20.89 -10.33
CA VAL A 114 -41.10 19.72 -10.83
C VAL A 114 -40.43 18.97 -9.69
N ARG A 115 -39.77 19.69 -8.77
CA ARG A 115 -39.23 19.12 -7.53
C ARG A 115 -40.24 19.34 -6.43
N ARG A 116 -40.69 18.30 -5.73
CA ARG A 116 -41.65 18.45 -4.61
C ARG A 116 -40.99 18.86 -3.31
N LYS A 117 -39.71 18.56 -3.15
CA LYS A 117 -38.91 18.91 -1.99
C LYS A 117 -37.61 19.57 -2.44
N VAL A 118 -37.13 20.50 -1.64
CA VAL A 118 -35.80 21.13 -1.79
C VAL A 118 -35.10 21.17 -0.43
N ILE A 119 -33.77 21.24 -0.45
CA ILE A 119 -32.97 21.34 0.78
C ILE A 119 -33.10 22.76 1.32
N GLN A 120 -33.71 22.90 2.50
CA GLN A 120 -33.80 24.15 3.25
C GLN A 120 -32.54 24.39 4.09
N LYS A 121 -32.03 23.33 4.72
CA LYS A 121 -30.81 23.36 5.52
C LYS A 121 -30.05 22.05 5.35
N ILE A 122 -28.74 22.13 5.31
CA ILE A 122 -27.85 20.98 5.29
C ILE A 122 -26.78 21.19 6.35
N THR A 123 -26.69 20.25 7.28
CA THR A 123 -25.63 20.23 8.27
C THR A 123 -24.91 18.90 8.24
N GLY A 124 -23.73 18.84 8.84
CA GLY A 124 -23.05 17.56 8.95
C GLY A 124 -21.95 17.53 9.99
N LYS A 125 -21.36 16.34 10.13
CA LYS A 125 -20.28 16.08 11.06
C LYS A 125 -19.25 15.16 10.41
N ARG A 126 -17.99 15.56 10.53
CA ARG A 126 -16.83 14.72 10.21
C ARG A 126 -16.55 13.79 11.39
N HIS A 127 -16.68 12.50 11.16
CA HIS A 127 -16.17 11.47 12.06
C HIS A 127 -14.82 10.99 11.55
N ILE A 128 -13.78 11.16 12.35
CA ILE A 128 -12.42 10.72 12.00
C ILE A 128 -12.20 9.34 12.61
N THR A 129 -11.88 8.35 11.77
CA THR A 129 -11.51 7.01 12.21
C THR A 129 -10.10 7.07 12.80
N ARG A 130 -9.97 6.69 14.07
CA ARG A 130 -8.71 6.65 14.82
C ARG A 130 -8.53 5.26 15.39
N GLN A 131 -7.33 4.95 15.86
CA GLN A 131 -7.07 3.71 16.61
C GLN A 131 -7.99 3.58 17.85
N SER A 132 -8.41 4.71 18.43
CA SER A 132 -9.34 4.76 19.56
C SER A 132 -10.81 4.63 19.18
N THR A 133 -11.15 4.58 17.89
CA THR A 133 -12.54 4.44 17.44
C THR A 133 -13.08 3.06 17.85
N PRO A 134 -14.24 2.98 18.50
CA PRO A 134 -14.84 1.70 18.88
C PRO A 134 -15.00 0.78 17.67
N VAL A 135 -14.60 -0.48 17.83
CA VAL A 135 -14.71 -1.50 16.79
C VAL A 135 -15.88 -2.43 17.11
N ASP A 136 -16.72 -2.71 16.12
CA ASP A 136 -17.79 -3.70 16.27
C ASP A 136 -17.20 -5.10 16.47
N ALA A 137 -17.54 -5.75 17.58
CA ALA A 137 -16.95 -7.03 17.97
C ALA A 137 -17.34 -8.17 17.01
N SER A 138 -18.55 -8.13 16.44
CA SER A 138 -19.02 -9.17 15.51
C SER A 138 -18.27 -9.10 14.18
N MET A 139 -18.11 -7.88 13.63
CA MET A 139 -17.34 -7.63 12.43
C MET A 139 -15.85 -7.93 12.65
N LYS A 140 -15.29 -7.52 13.79
CA LYS A 140 -13.90 -7.84 14.14
C LYS A 140 -13.67 -9.34 14.16
N SER A 141 -14.58 -10.13 14.72
CA SER A 141 -14.45 -11.58 14.75
C SER A 141 -14.45 -12.19 13.35
N ILE A 142 -15.27 -11.68 12.42
CA ILE A 142 -15.26 -12.13 11.01
C ILE A 142 -13.89 -11.79 10.38
N ILE A 143 -13.43 -10.54 10.52
CA ILE A 143 -12.14 -10.10 9.94
C ILE A 143 -10.97 -10.90 10.53
N ASP A 144 -10.92 -11.11 11.84
CA ASP A 144 -9.86 -11.86 12.49
C ASP A 144 -9.84 -13.33 12.04
N ASN A 145 -11.01 -13.93 11.80
CA ASN A 145 -11.11 -15.32 11.35
C ASN A 145 -10.69 -15.47 9.88
N GLU A 146 -11.16 -14.59 9.00
CA GLU A 146 -10.90 -14.68 7.56
C GLU A 146 -9.50 -14.18 7.17
N LEU A 147 -9.02 -13.13 7.84
CA LEU A 147 -7.78 -12.44 7.49
C LEU A 147 -6.68 -12.57 8.53
N GLY A 148 -6.90 -13.26 9.66
CA GLY A 148 -5.93 -13.32 10.76
C GLY A 148 -4.53 -13.80 10.33
N THR A 149 -4.46 -14.83 9.49
CA THR A 149 -3.18 -15.34 8.96
C THR A 149 -2.50 -14.35 8.01
N ILE A 150 -3.27 -13.66 7.16
CA ILE A 150 -2.76 -12.64 6.25
C ILE A 150 -2.29 -11.43 7.04
N ASN A 151 -3.07 -10.96 8.01
CA ASN A 151 -2.75 -9.84 8.87
C ASN A 151 -1.46 -10.09 9.68
N ALA A 152 -1.26 -11.33 10.16
CA ALA A 152 -0.02 -11.72 10.82
C ALA A 152 1.19 -11.63 9.89
N ALA A 153 1.08 -12.12 8.65
CA ALA A 153 2.14 -12.01 7.63
C ALA A 153 2.45 -10.54 7.30
N MET A 154 1.39 -9.74 7.12
CA MET A 154 1.49 -8.33 6.76
C MET A 154 2.08 -7.47 7.89
N ALA A 155 1.96 -7.88 9.15
CA ALA A 155 2.52 -7.17 10.29
C ALA A 155 4.05 -7.31 10.42
N GLU A 156 4.68 -8.17 9.61
CA GLU A 156 6.12 -8.38 9.70
C GLU A 156 6.91 -7.11 9.35
N PRO A 157 7.83 -6.66 10.23
CA PRO A 157 8.79 -5.61 9.89
C PRO A 157 9.74 -6.09 8.78
N ILE A 158 9.90 -5.29 7.73
CA ILE A 158 10.78 -5.62 6.60
C ILE A 158 11.98 -4.67 6.50
N LEU A 159 11.88 -3.48 7.10
CA LEU A 159 12.95 -2.49 7.17
C LEU A 159 12.72 -1.50 8.31
N ILE A 160 13.74 -0.69 8.60
CA ILE A 160 13.67 0.48 9.47
C ILE A 160 13.91 1.72 8.61
N THR A 161 13.04 2.73 8.67
CA THR A 161 13.25 4.03 8.02
C THR A 161 13.70 5.07 9.03
N GLU A 162 14.73 5.85 8.70
CA GLU A 162 15.23 6.92 9.57
C GLU A 162 14.44 8.23 9.43
N VAL A 163 13.73 8.37 8.31
CA VAL A 163 12.95 9.56 7.96
C VAL A 163 11.47 9.22 7.91
N GLN A 164 10.65 10.26 8.08
CA GLN A 164 9.22 10.17 7.84
C GLN A 164 8.98 10.01 6.33
N LEU A 165 8.07 9.11 5.95
CA LEU A 165 7.73 8.84 4.54
C LEU A 165 6.30 9.32 4.27
N ASP A 166 6.20 10.44 3.54
CA ASP A 166 4.92 11.01 3.11
C ASP A 166 4.54 10.48 1.72
N VAL A 167 3.44 9.72 1.67
CA VAL A 167 2.85 9.18 0.43
C VAL A 167 1.49 9.78 0.12
N ARG A 168 1.12 10.90 0.77
CA ARG A 168 -0.11 11.62 0.44
C ARG A 168 -0.07 12.07 -1.01
N SER A 169 -1.16 11.83 -1.72
CA SER A 169 -1.34 12.18 -3.14
C SER A 169 -1.07 13.66 -3.41
N ALA A 170 -1.45 14.54 -2.49
CA ALA A 170 -1.19 15.99 -2.57
C ALA A 170 0.31 16.34 -2.55
N PHE A 171 1.16 15.50 -1.96
CA PHE A 171 2.61 15.69 -1.88
C PHE A 171 3.33 14.92 -2.97
N ILE A 172 3.15 13.60 -3.03
CA ILE A 172 3.95 12.72 -3.89
C ILE A 172 3.70 12.95 -5.38
N ARG A 173 2.58 13.58 -5.76
CA ARG A 173 2.22 13.89 -7.16
C ARG A 173 2.54 15.31 -7.60
N THR A 174 3.15 16.13 -6.75
CA THR A 174 3.42 17.54 -7.05
C THR A 174 4.87 17.93 -6.82
N GLN A 175 5.63 17.12 -6.09
CA GLN A 175 7.02 17.38 -5.75
C GLN A 175 7.82 16.09 -5.56
N GLU A 176 9.14 16.22 -5.63
CA GLU A 176 10.08 15.13 -5.35
C GLU A 176 9.88 14.60 -3.93
N SER A 177 9.80 13.27 -3.78
CA SER A 177 9.49 12.60 -2.52
C SER A 177 10.59 11.58 -2.17
N PRO A 178 11.03 11.53 -0.89
CA PRO A 178 12.07 10.60 -0.47
C PRO A 178 11.73 9.13 -0.80
N ILE A 179 10.52 8.68 -0.44
CA ILE A 179 10.11 7.28 -0.66
C ILE A 179 10.01 6.94 -2.14
N ALA A 180 9.55 7.88 -2.97
CA ALA A 180 9.46 7.70 -4.41
C ALA A 180 10.85 7.52 -5.05
N ASN A 181 11.81 8.36 -4.66
CA ASN A 181 13.21 8.23 -5.07
C ASN A 181 13.81 6.90 -4.63
N TRP A 182 13.58 6.50 -3.37
CA TRP A 182 14.10 5.24 -2.83
C TRP A 182 13.52 4.02 -3.57
N ILE A 183 12.21 3.99 -3.86
CA ILE A 183 11.59 2.92 -4.65
C ILE A 183 12.23 2.86 -6.04
N ALA A 184 12.37 4.01 -6.72
CA ALA A 184 12.97 4.07 -8.04
C ALA A 184 14.43 3.60 -8.03
N ASP A 185 15.20 3.95 -7.00
CA ASP A 185 16.59 3.50 -6.84
C ASP A 185 16.67 1.98 -6.67
N CYS A 186 15.85 1.42 -5.78
CA CYS A 186 15.85 -0.01 -5.49
C CYS A 186 15.53 -0.86 -6.73
N ILE A 187 14.63 -0.41 -7.60
CA ILE A 187 14.25 -1.19 -8.78
C ILE A 187 15.20 -0.98 -9.96
N ARG A 188 15.90 0.16 -10.06
CA ARG A 188 16.75 0.47 -11.22
C ARG A 188 17.72 -0.67 -11.62
N PRO A 189 18.51 -1.27 -10.71
CA PRO A 189 19.46 -2.32 -11.10
C PRO A 189 18.83 -3.72 -11.15
N ALA A 190 17.51 -3.87 -10.93
CA ALA A 190 16.87 -5.18 -10.74
C ALA A 190 16.98 -6.13 -11.95
N TYR A 191 17.15 -5.60 -13.15
CA TYR A 191 17.34 -6.39 -14.37
C TYR A 191 18.75 -6.30 -14.96
N ASP A 192 19.73 -5.69 -14.29
CA ASP A 192 21.07 -5.50 -14.86
C ASP A 192 21.75 -6.83 -15.23
N GLU A 193 21.59 -7.88 -14.42
CA GLU A 193 22.12 -9.21 -14.75
C GLU A 193 21.41 -9.83 -15.97
N ALA A 194 20.08 -9.71 -16.04
CA ALA A 194 19.30 -10.22 -17.16
C ALA A 194 19.64 -9.48 -18.46
N LEU A 195 19.75 -8.16 -18.41
CA LEU A 195 20.16 -7.30 -19.52
C LEU A 195 21.57 -7.66 -20.00
N SER A 196 22.53 -7.84 -19.07
CA SER A 196 23.88 -8.25 -19.42
C SER A 196 23.92 -9.60 -20.14
N LYS A 197 23.13 -10.59 -19.69
CA LYS A 197 23.00 -11.91 -20.36
C LYS A 197 22.39 -11.79 -21.76
N LEU A 198 21.54 -10.80 -21.99
CA LEU A 198 20.94 -10.49 -23.29
C LEU A 198 21.85 -9.63 -24.19
N GLY A 199 23.06 -9.27 -23.73
CA GLY A 199 24.01 -8.44 -24.48
C GLY A 199 23.74 -6.94 -24.40
N TYR A 200 22.91 -6.50 -23.46
CA TYR A 200 22.61 -5.09 -23.20
C TYR A 200 23.50 -4.51 -22.09
N GLY A 201 23.54 -3.18 -22.02
CA GLY A 201 24.09 -2.46 -20.88
C GLY A 201 23.18 -2.55 -19.65
N LYS A 202 23.58 -1.84 -18.59
CA LYS A 202 22.75 -1.68 -17.38
C LYS A 202 21.56 -0.77 -17.66
N THR A 203 20.54 -0.83 -16.79
CA THR A 203 19.42 0.10 -16.83
C THR A 203 19.94 1.53 -16.60
N ASP A 204 19.74 2.41 -17.57
CA ASP A 204 20.22 3.79 -17.48
C ASP A 204 19.45 4.54 -16.39
N CYS A 205 18.12 4.45 -16.44
CA CYS A 205 17.24 5.24 -15.60
C CYS A 205 15.85 4.61 -15.40
N VAL A 206 15.09 5.14 -14.43
CA VAL A 206 13.72 4.74 -14.09
C VAL A 206 12.79 5.94 -14.27
N ILE A 207 11.62 5.69 -14.84
CA ILE A 207 10.46 6.59 -14.77
C ILE A 207 9.31 5.81 -14.16
N ALA A 208 8.94 6.16 -12.93
CA ALA A 208 7.75 5.62 -12.26
C ALA A 208 6.72 6.75 -12.11
N CYS A 209 5.46 6.49 -12.43
CA CYS A 209 4.41 7.47 -12.18
C CYS A 209 3.99 7.41 -10.71
N CYS A 210 3.93 8.55 -10.02
CA CYS A 210 3.53 8.62 -8.61
C CYS A 210 2.07 8.20 -8.35
N GLY A 211 1.28 7.94 -9.40
CA GLY A 211 -0.02 7.26 -9.32
C GLY A 211 0.06 5.83 -8.81
N ASP A 212 1.20 5.17 -9.04
CA ASP A 212 1.50 3.82 -8.53
C ASP A 212 1.70 3.80 -7.01
N PHE A 213 2.03 4.94 -6.42
CA PHE A 213 2.28 5.06 -4.98
C PHE A 213 0.99 5.44 -4.26
N ARG A 214 0.53 4.54 -3.39
CA ARG A 214 -0.76 4.58 -2.70
C ARG A 214 -0.58 4.72 -1.18
N GLY A 215 -1.66 4.57 -0.43
CA GLY A 215 -1.70 4.64 1.03
C GLY A 215 -2.12 5.99 1.60
N ASP A 216 -2.01 7.07 0.82
CA ASP A 216 -2.48 8.44 1.12
C ASP A 216 -2.29 8.86 2.59
N GLY A 217 -1.08 8.64 3.10
CA GLY A 217 -0.77 8.76 4.51
C GLY A 217 0.70 9.08 4.76
N VAL A 218 1.04 9.18 6.04
CA VAL A 218 2.38 9.49 6.50
C VAL A 218 2.86 8.35 7.41
N TYR A 219 3.99 7.74 7.05
CA TYR A 219 4.64 6.73 7.86
C TYR A 219 5.76 7.37 8.67
N GLU A 220 5.68 7.26 9.99
CA GLU A 220 6.71 7.79 10.88
C GLU A 220 8.03 7.03 10.76
N ARG A 221 9.11 7.67 11.21
CA ARG A 221 10.41 7.02 11.36
C ARG A 221 10.30 5.77 12.24
N GLY A 222 11.05 4.72 11.93
CA GLY A 222 11.06 3.46 12.67
C GLY A 222 10.70 2.26 11.80
N LEU A 223 10.01 1.28 12.37
CA LEU A 223 9.67 0.03 11.69
C LEU A 223 8.69 0.29 10.55
N PHE A 224 9.01 -0.26 9.38
CA PHE A 224 8.14 -0.30 8.23
C PHE A 224 7.84 -1.75 7.87
N THR A 225 6.55 -2.07 7.80
CA THR A 225 6.04 -3.44 7.68
C THR A 225 5.74 -3.84 6.24
N LEU A 226 5.57 -5.15 6.00
CA LEU A 226 5.06 -5.62 4.72
C LEU A 226 3.69 -5.00 4.37
N LYS A 227 2.82 -4.82 5.36
CA LYS A 227 1.53 -4.12 5.18
C LYS A 227 1.75 -2.73 4.60
N ASN A 228 2.71 -1.99 5.15
CA ASN A 228 3.02 -0.63 4.66
C ASN A 228 3.50 -0.69 3.21
N LEU A 229 4.41 -1.62 2.88
CA LEU A 229 4.88 -1.78 1.49
C LEU A 229 3.75 -2.13 0.53
N MET A 230 2.90 -3.10 0.88
CA MET A 230 1.77 -3.52 0.03
C MET A 230 0.67 -2.46 -0.04
N THR A 231 0.54 -1.61 0.97
CA THR A 231 -0.37 -0.45 0.93
C THR A 231 0.18 0.65 0.02
N VAL A 232 1.50 0.87 0.00
CA VAL A 232 2.13 1.85 -0.90
C VAL A 232 2.21 1.34 -2.34
N LEU A 233 2.48 0.06 -2.54
CA LEU A 233 2.61 -0.61 -3.85
C LEU A 233 1.61 -1.77 -3.97
N PRO A 234 0.30 -1.48 -4.11
CA PRO A 234 -0.74 -2.52 -4.13
C PRO A 234 -0.90 -3.19 -5.49
N TYR A 235 -0.29 -2.62 -6.54
CA TYR A 235 -0.42 -3.12 -7.89
C TYR A 235 0.62 -4.19 -8.20
N ASP A 236 0.15 -5.26 -8.84
CA ASP A 236 0.99 -6.37 -9.32
C ASP A 236 1.41 -6.20 -10.78
N ASP A 237 1.21 -5.01 -11.37
CA ASP A 237 1.64 -4.73 -12.73
C ASP A 237 3.17 -4.88 -12.85
N PRO A 238 3.66 -5.57 -13.88
CA PRO A 238 5.08 -5.81 -14.04
C PRO A 238 5.82 -4.52 -14.35
N THR A 239 7.04 -4.42 -13.82
CA THR A 239 8.04 -3.46 -14.30
C THR A 239 8.76 -4.06 -15.50
N ILE A 240 8.99 -3.23 -16.51
CA ILE A 240 9.59 -3.62 -17.78
C ILE A 240 10.74 -2.66 -18.12
N VAL A 241 11.58 -3.03 -19.08
CA VAL A 241 12.67 -2.19 -19.58
C VAL A 241 12.44 -1.91 -21.05
N LEU A 242 12.30 -0.63 -21.39
CA LEU A 242 12.15 -0.14 -22.75
C LEU A 242 13.50 0.34 -23.30
N GLU A 243 13.73 0.10 -24.59
CA GLU A 243 14.78 0.77 -25.35
C GLU A 243 14.18 2.01 -26.04
N LEU A 244 14.55 3.19 -25.54
CA LEU A 244 14.04 4.49 -26.02
C LEU A 244 15.13 5.26 -26.76
N ASP A 245 14.74 6.10 -27.72
CA ASP A 245 15.64 7.17 -28.18
C ASP A 245 15.54 8.41 -27.28
N ALA A 246 16.41 9.39 -27.55
CA ALA A 246 16.45 10.62 -26.76
C ALA A 246 15.15 11.42 -26.83
N ASN A 247 14.44 11.43 -27.97
CA ASN A 247 13.21 12.20 -28.09
C ASN A 247 12.09 11.53 -27.31
N ASP A 248 11.97 10.21 -27.38
CA ASP A 248 11.00 9.44 -26.60
C ASP A 248 11.17 9.66 -25.09
N LEU A 249 12.42 9.66 -24.60
CA LEU A 249 12.73 9.91 -23.20
C LEU A 249 12.34 11.34 -22.77
N TRP A 250 12.67 12.35 -23.58
CA TRP A 250 12.27 13.73 -23.32
C TRP A 250 10.74 13.90 -23.33
N ASP A 251 10.07 13.32 -24.31
CA ASP A 251 8.62 13.43 -24.49
C ASP A 251 7.88 12.69 -23.36
N ALA A 252 8.44 11.60 -22.83
CA ALA A 252 7.91 10.92 -21.65
C ALA A 252 7.97 11.82 -20.41
N LEU A 253 9.10 12.50 -20.20
CA LEU A 253 9.27 13.44 -19.08
C LEU A 253 8.34 14.66 -19.22
N GLU A 254 8.19 15.19 -20.44
CA GLU A 254 7.21 16.24 -20.74
C GLU A 254 5.78 15.79 -20.44
N SER A 255 5.41 14.57 -20.84
CA SER A 255 4.11 13.98 -20.53
C SER A 255 3.86 13.93 -19.01
N GLY A 256 4.84 13.46 -18.23
CA GLY A 256 4.75 13.38 -16.77
C GLY A 256 4.56 14.74 -16.10
N LEU A 257 5.18 15.78 -16.63
CA LEU A 257 5.11 17.14 -16.07
C LEU A 257 4.00 17.99 -16.68
N SER A 258 3.40 17.60 -17.79
CA SER A 258 2.50 18.44 -18.62
C SER A 258 1.27 19.02 -17.91
N ARG A 259 0.70 18.27 -16.95
CA ARG A 259 -0.55 18.67 -16.25
C ARG A 259 -0.34 19.17 -14.84
N TRP A 260 0.89 19.20 -14.35
CA TRP A 260 1.19 19.81 -13.06
C TRP A 260 0.63 21.25 -12.98
N PRO A 261 0.10 21.72 -11.84
CA PRO A 261 0.10 21.08 -10.52
C PRO A 261 -1.08 20.14 -10.26
N ILE A 262 -1.88 19.81 -11.29
CA ILE A 262 -3.01 18.90 -11.12
C ILE A 262 -2.50 17.57 -10.51
N HIS A 263 -3.07 17.13 -9.37
CA HIS A 263 -2.69 15.93 -8.58
C HIS A 263 -2.94 14.57 -9.29
N GLU A 264 -2.61 14.49 -10.57
CA GLU A 264 -2.64 13.29 -11.38
C GLU A 264 -1.48 12.36 -11.08
N GLY A 265 -1.70 11.06 -11.25
CA GLY A 265 -0.68 10.04 -11.02
C GLY A 265 0.55 10.19 -11.93
N ARG A 266 0.43 10.92 -13.03
CA ARG A 266 1.47 11.05 -14.06
C ARG A 266 2.80 11.65 -13.58
N PHE A 267 2.81 12.41 -12.49
CA PHE A 267 4.02 13.06 -12.00
C PHE A 267 5.15 12.03 -11.80
N PRO A 268 6.35 12.26 -12.33
CA PRO A 268 7.37 11.22 -12.38
C PRO A 268 8.24 11.18 -11.12
N ALA A 269 8.43 9.98 -10.58
CA ALA A 269 9.54 9.62 -9.72
C ALA A 269 10.69 9.04 -10.56
N LEU A 270 11.90 9.49 -10.29
CA LEU A 270 13.06 9.26 -11.15
C LEU A 270 14.20 8.55 -10.41
N SER A 271 14.97 7.74 -11.13
CA SER A 271 16.28 7.24 -10.69
C SER A 271 17.24 7.18 -11.88
N GLY A 272 18.54 7.34 -11.64
CA GLY A 272 19.57 7.33 -12.68
C GLY A 272 19.57 8.58 -13.59
N MET A 273 18.78 9.60 -13.26
CA MET A 273 18.69 10.83 -14.03
C MET A 273 18.38 12.06 -13.17
N ARG A 274 18.67 13.24 -13.73
CA ARG A 274 18.28 14.54 -13.22
C ARG A 274 17.61 15.35 -14.32
N VAL A 275 16.48 15.95 -13.98
CA VAL A 275 15.62 16.72 -14.88
C VAL A 275 15.44 18.11 -14.29
N THR A 276 15.78 19.10 -15.09
CA THR A 276 15.45 20.50 -14.80
C THR A 276 14.27 20.91 -15.66
N TRP A 277 13.26 21.53 -15.05
CA TRP A 277 12.03 21.92 -15.72
C TRP A 277 11.53 23.28 -15.19
N ASP A 278 10.57 23.89 -15.89
CA ASP A 278 9.97 25.18 -15.56
C ASP A 278 8.45 25.04 -15.51
N SER A 279 7.88 25.15 -14.31
CA SER A 279 6.44 25.00 -14.10
C SER A 279 5.58 26.12 -14.68
N THR A 280 6.18 27.26 -15.03
CA THR A 280 5.48 28.40 -15.65
C THR A 280 5.24 28.21 -17.15
N LYS A 281 5.95 27.26 -17.77
CA LYS A 281 5.80 26.95 -19.20
C LYS A 281 4.57 26.10 -19.48
N PRO A 282 3.98 26.21 -20.70
CA PRO A 282 2.87 25.34 -21.11
C PRO A 282 3.32 23.87 -21.12
N GLY A 283 2.39 22.96 -20.82
CA GLY A 283 2.67 21.52 -20.88
C GLY A 283 3.16 21.10 -22.27
N GLY A 284 4.18 20.25 -22.33
CA GLY A 284 4.90 19.89 -23.57
C GLY A 284 6.09 20.81 -23.88
N SER A 285 6.38 21.80 -23.05
CA SER A 285 7.59 22.63 -23.15
C SER A 285 8.14 22.98 -21.77
N ARG A 286 7.97 22.09 -20.78
CA ARG A 286 8.38 22.31 -19.39
C ARG A 286 9.78 21.82 -19.12
N VAL A 287 10.23 20.75 -19.77
CA VAL A 287 11.55 20.15 -19.57
C VAL A 287 12.61 21.02 -20.24
N LEU A 288 13.59 21.44 -19.45
CA LEU A 288 14.70 22.30 -19.88
C LEU A 288 15.97 21.51 -20.15
N SER A 289 16.27 20.51 -19.33
CA SER A 289 17.45 19.67 -19.49
C SER A 289 17.26 18.31 -18.84
N VAL A 290 17.85 17.28 -19.45
CA VAL A 290 17.86 15.90 -18.93
C VAL A 290 19.31 15.43 -18.89
N TRP A 291 19.74 14.93 -17.73
CA TRP A 291 21.07 14.38 -17.50
C TRP A 291 20.93 12.96 -16.96
N LEU A 292 21.70 12.02 -17.49
CA LEU A 292 21.98 10.78 -16.76
C LEU A 292 22.85 11.13 -15.55
N ALA A 293 22.49 10.59 -14.40
CA ALA A 293 23.10 10.91 -13.13
C ALA A 293 23.33 9.65 -12.31
N GLU A 294 24.36 9.68 -11.49
CA GLU A 294 24.67 8.61 -10.53
C GLU A 294 24.94 9.23 -9.17
N GLN A 295 24.83 8.43 -8.12
CA GLN A 295 25.26 8.88 -6.81
C GLN A 295 26.77 9.09 -6.76
N ASP A 296 27.18 10.15 -6.05
CA ASP A 296 28.57 10.40 -5.73
C ASP A 296 29.09 9.23 -4.85
N PRO A 297 30.12 8.51 -5.29
CA PRO A 297 30.67 7.39 -4.53
C PRO A 297 31.28 7.83 -3.18
N THR A 298 31.55 9.12 -3.01
CA THR A 298 32.15 9.70 -1.81
C THR A 298 31.15 10.47 -0.93
N LYS A 299 29.95 10.77 -1.44
CA LYS A 299 28.93 11.58 -0.75
C LYS A 299 27.53 10.99 -0.90
N PRO A 300 26.95 10.40 0.16
CA PRO A 300 25.55 10.01 0.22
C PRO A 300 24.59 11.06 -0.27
N GLY A 301 23.60 10.65 -1.04
CA GLY A 301 22.49 11.52 -1.40
C GLY A 301 22.90 12.74 -2.21
N VAL A 302 24.09 12.72 -2.82
CA VAL A 302 24.52 13.71 -3.80
C VAL A 302 24.56 13.02 -5.15
N LEU A 303 23.84 13.58 -6.13
CA LEU A 303 23.90 13.14 -7.51
C LEU A 303 24.99 13.89 -8.27
N VAL A 304 25.69 13.16 -9.15
CA VAL A 304 26.69 13.70 -10.07
C VAL A 304 26.20 13.46 -11.49
N ASP A 305 26.16 14.54 -12.27
CA ASP A 305 25.84 14.47 -13.69
C ASP A 305 26.93 13.69 -14.45
N LYS A 306 26.51 12.78 -15.33
CA LYS A 306 27.41 11.96 -16.14
C LYS A 306 27.33 12.31 -17.61
N GLU A 307 26.13 12.25 -18.17
CA GLU A 307 25.89 12.42 -19.60
C GLU A 307 24.66 13.31 -19.80
N GLU A 308 24.81 14.37 -20.59
CA GLU A 308 23.67 15.17 -21.03
C GLU A 308 22.88 14.42 -22.12
N VAL A 309 21.59 14.19 -21.88
CA VAL A 309 20.70 13.56 -22.86
C VAL A 309 20.19 14.65 -23.80
N LYS A 310 20.88 14.82 -24.93
CA LYS A 310 20.45 15.75 -25.98
C LYS A 310 19.43 15.10 -26.89
N ARG A 311 18.37 15.82 -27.29
CA ARG A 311 17.39 15.34 -28.29
C ARG A 311 18.01 14.93 -29.64
N THR A 312 19.20 15.43 -29.95
CA THR A 312 19.99 15.05 -31.14
C THR A 312 20.82 13.78 -30.96
N SER A 313 20.82 13.18 -29.77
CA SER A 313 21.56 11.95 -29.48
C SER A 313 20.95 10.78 -30.24
N THR A 314 21.81 9.97 -30.87
CA THR A 314 21.43 8.70 -31.50
C THR A 314 21.54 7.51 -30.54
N ARG A 315 21.98 7.74 -29.29
CA ARG A 315 22.09 6.71 -28.25
C ARG A 315 20.70 6.16 -27.93
N LYS A 316 20.64 4.84 -27.72
CA LYS A 316 19.47 4.17 -27.16
C LYS A 316 19.61 4.10 -25.65
N TYR A 317 18.54 4.43 -24.94
CA TYR A 317 18.47 4.48 -23.49
C TYR A 317 17.62 3.32 -22.97
N LEU A 318 18.14 2.58 -21.99
CA LEU A 318 17.42 1.51 -21.32
C LEU A 318 16.67 2.09 -20.12
N VAL A 319 15.37 2.25 -20.27
CA VAL A 319 14.51 2.94 -19.31
C VAL A 319 13.55 1.94 -18.68
N MET A 320 13.65 1.79 -17.37
CA MET A 320 12.70 0.98 -16.61
C MET A 320 11.43 1.78 -16.31
N VAL A 321 10.29 1.16 -16.59
CA VAL A 321 8.95 1.73 -16.40
C VAL A 321 7.96 0.67 -15.92
N GLY A 322 6.83 1.08 -15.34
CA GLY A 322 5.70 0.17 -15.15
C GLY A 322 5.00 -0.14 -16.47
N ASP A 323 4.47 -1.35 -16.62
CA ASP A 323 3.70 -1.75 -17.81
C ASP A 323 2.49 -0.83 -18.06
N TYR A 324 1.84 -0.33 -17.00
CA TYR A 324 0.73 0.62 -17.11
C TYR A 324 1.09 1.86 -17.95
N ILE A 325 2.22 2.52 -17.67
CA ILE A 325 2.66 3.70 -18.44
C ILE A 325 3.29 3.31 -19.78
N ALA A 326 3.90 2.12 -19.88
CA ALA A 326 4.38 1.60 -21.16
C ALA A 326 3.25 1.36 -22.17
N GLN A 327 2.03 1.07 -21.69
CA GLN A 327 0.83 0.95 -22.52
C GLN A 327 0.16 2.30 -22.83
N GLY A 328 0.72 3.41 -22.35
CA GLY A 328 0.21 4.76 -22.53
C GLY A 328 -0.65 5.29 -21.37
N GLY A 329 -0.68 4.58 -20.24
CA GLY A 329 -1.35 5.04 -19.01
C GLY A 329 -0.87 6.42 -18.57
N ASP A 330 -1.74 7.17 -17.88
CA ASP A 330 -1.46 8.50 -17.31
C ASP A 330 -0.89 9.55 -18.30
N GLY A 331 -1.09 9.36 -19.61
CA GLY A 331 -0.65 10.30 -20.65
C GLY A 331 0.75 9.99 -21.20
N TYR A 332 1.34 8.85 -20.85
CA TYR A 332 2.61 8.37 -21.41
C TYR A 332 2.44 7.67 -22.77
N ALA A 333 1.55 8.18 -23.63
CA ALA A 333 1.25 7.58 -24.93
C ALA A 333 2.49 7.39 -25.82
N VAL A 334 3.52 8.23 -25.63
CA VAL A 334 4.82 8.12 -26.31
C VAL A 334 5.53 6.79 -26.04
N LEU A 335 5.29 6.14 -24.89
CA LEU A 335 5.92 4.86 -24.55
C LEU A 335 5.24 3.66 -25.23
N LYS A 336 4.03 3.85 -25.78
CA LYS A 336 3.25 2.77 -26.37
C LYS A 336 3.92 2.21 -27.62
N GLY A 337 4.12 0.89 -27.63
CA GLY A 337 4.71 0.18 -28.76
C GLY A 337 6.23 0.33 -28.89
N LYS A 338 6.90 0.92 -27.88
CA LYS A 338 8.37 0.96 -27.83
C LYS A 338 8.95 -0.44 -27.58
N LYS A 339 10.19 -0.64 -28.03
CA LYS A 339 10.86 -1.94 -27.95
C LYS A 339 11.05 -2.33 -26.48
N GLN A 340 10.44 -3.43 -26.08
CA GLN A 340 10.61 -4.02 -24.76
C GLN A 340 11.81 -4.96 -24.78
N VAL A 341 12.81 -4.71 -23.94
CA VAL A 341 13.96 -5.60 -23.72
C VAL A 341 13.63 -6.60 -22.62
N ILE A 342 13.08 -6.10 -21.52
CA ILE A 342 12.36 -6.92 -20.54
C ILE A 342 10.88 -6.71 -20.80
N THR A 343 10.15 -7.80 -21.07
CA THR A 343 8.73 -7.78 -21.42
C THR A 343 7.85 -7.99 -20.18
N THR A 344 6.54 -7.82 -20.34
CA THR A 344 5.55 -8.14 -19.29
C THR A 344 5.60 -9.59 -18.80
N GLU A 345 5.96 -10.52 -19.69
CA GLU A 345 6.10 -11.96 -19.35
C GLU A 345 7.29 -12.23 -18.41
N ASN A 346 8.34 -11.42 -18.50
CA ASN A 346 9.57 -11.56 -17.70
C ASN A 346 9.65 -10.55 -16.55
N GLY A 347 8.81 -9.51 -16.61
CA GLY A 347 8.72 -8.45 -15.63
C GLY A 347 8.13 -8.92 -14.31
N GLN A 348 8.50 -8.23 -13.24
CA GLN A 348 8.03 -8.47 -11.88
C GLN A 348 7.42 -7.20 -11.33
N SER A 349 6.47 -7.34 -10.41
CA SER A 349 5.85 -6.18 -9.78
C SER A 349 6.88 -5.38 -8.98
N LYS A 350 6.63 -4.08 -8.84
CA LYS A 350 7.48 -3.17 -8.06
C LYS A 350 7.64 -3.70 -6.64
N SER A 351 6.54 -4.15 -6.03
CA SER A 351 6.57 -4.72 -4.68
C SER A 351 7.46 -5.97 -4.60
N ALA A 352 7.42 -6.86 -5.60
CA ALA A 352 8.29 -8.05 -5.65
C ALA A 352 9.77 -7.68 -5.76
N LEU A 353 10.12 -6.72 -6.62
CA LEU A 353 11.50 -6.24 -6.76
C LEU A 353 12.03 -5.60 -5.48
N ILE A 354 11.21 -4.79 -4.79
CA ILE A 354 11.58 -4.22 -3.48
C ILE A 354 11.76 -5.32 -2.44
N ARG A 355 10.86 -6.31 -2.36
CA ARG A 355 11.00 -7.43 -1.42
C ARG A 355 12.29 -8.23 -1.68
N LYS A 356 12.59 -8.54 -2.95
CA LYS A 356 13.83 -9.21 -3.36
C LYS A 356 15.07 -8.42 -2.92
N PHE A 357 15.07 -7.11 -3.16
CA PHE A 357 16.12 -6.22 -2.69
C PHE A 357 16.30 -6.28 -1.16
N LEU A 358 15.20 -6.17 -0.40
CA LEU A 358 15.25 -6.18 1.06
C LEU A 358 15.77 -7.51 1.63
N LEU A 359 15.38 -8.64 1.03
CA LEU A 359 15.89 -9.96 1.42
C LEU A 359 17.41 -10.07 1.17
N GLY A 360 17.88 -9.61 0.01
CA GLY A 360 19.31 -9.55 -0.28
C GLY A 360 20.08 -8.65 0.69
N ALA A 361 19.49 -7.50 1.07
CA ALA A 361 20.08 -6.59 2.04
C ALA A 361 20.15 -7.20 3.46
N GLN A 362 19.11 -7.92 3.88
CA GLN A 362 19.10 -8.67 5.15
C GLN A 362 20.20 -9.74 5.16
N TYR A 363 20.33 -10.48 4.06
CA TYR A 363 21.36 -11.49 3.96
C TYR A 363 22.77 -10.89 4.00
N LEU A 364 23.02 -9.81 3.26
CA LEU A 364 24.30 -9.10 3.31
C LEU A 364 24.61 -8.63 4.74
N ASN A 365 23.64 -8.01 5.41
CA ASN A 365 23.77 -7.61 6.81
C ASN A 365 24.23 -8.79 7.66
N LYS A 366 23.53 -9.93 7.57
CA LYS A 366 23.88 -11.14 8.30
C LYS A 366 25.34 -11.56 8.07
N GLN A 367 25.74 -11.74 6.81
CA GLN A 367 27.07 -12.25 6.47
C GLN A 367 28.21 -11.34 6.96
N ILE A 368 27.96 -10.03 7.01
CA ILE A 368 28.95 -9.03 7.42
C ILE A 368 29.01 -8.91 8.95
N THR A 369 27.89 -9.17 9.64
CA THR A 369 27.86 -9.21 11.12
C THR A 369 28.50 -10.46 11.70
N GLU A 370 28.47 -11.57 10.96
CA GLU A 370 29.02 -12.86 11.40
C GLU A 370 30.54 -12.94 11.14
N LYS A 371 31.27 -13.58 12.06
CA LYS A 371 32.71 -13.85 11.86
C LYS A 371 32.90 -14.71 10.60
N PRO A 372 33.97 -14.50 9.79
CA PRO A 372 34.18 -15.27 8.56
C PRO A 372 34.13 -16.81 8.73
N ALA A 373 34.56 -17.32 9.89
CA ALA A 373 34.53 -18.74 10.24
C ALA A 373 33.13 -19.30 10.58
N ALA A 374 32.13 -18.43 10.80
CA ALA A 374 30.75 -18.77 11.13
C ALA A 374 29.78 -18.56 9.96
N ARG A 375 30.24 -18.01 8.82
CA ARG A 375 29.42 -17.85 7.62
C ARG A 375 28.96 -19.22 7.14
N VAL A 376 27.66 -19.33 6.87
CA VAL A 376 27.07 -20.50 6.19
C VAL A 376 27.78 -20.73 4.85
N ALA A 377 27.88 -21.98 4.38
CA ALA A 377 28.43 -22.25 3.05
C ALA A 377 27.63 -21.46 1.99
N MET A 378 28.27 -20.44 1.39
CA MET A 378 27.71 -19.61 0.32
C MET A 378 28.20 -20.12 -1.04
N SER A 379 27.51 -19.74 -2.12
CA SER A 379 28.09 -19.94 -3.45
C SER A 379 29.37 -19.10 -3.63
N ASP A 380 30.28 -19.54 -4.51
CA ASP A 380 31.52 -18.80 -4.81
C ASP A 380 31.21 -17.37 -5.29
N LYS A 381 30.17 -17.22 -6.12
CA LYS A 381 29.69 -15.92 -6.62
C LYS A 381 29.19 -15.03 -5.48
N THR A 382 28.44 -15.58 -4.52
CA THR A 382 28.00 -14.83 -3.33
C THR A 382 29.17 -14.44 -2.45
N THR A 383 30.16 -15.32 -2.29
CA THR A 383 31.39 -15.00 -1.54
C THR A 383 32.16 -13.85 -2.18
N GLU A 384 32.26 -13.82 -3.50
CA GLU A 384 32.86 -12.71 -4.25
C GLU A 384 32.06 -11.40 -4.08
N ILE A 385 30.73 -11.45 -4.20
CA ILE A 385 29.87 -10.27 -4.03
C ILE A 385 30.01 -9.70 -2.61
N VAL A 386 29.94 -10.56 -1.59
CA VAL A 386 30.11 -10.17 -0.19
C VAL A 386 31.51 -9.59 0.02
N GLY A 387 32.57 -10.25 -0.46
CA GLY A 387 33.94 -9.77 -0.31
C GLY A 387 34.19 -8.41 -0.99
N ASN A 388 33.68 -8.23 -2.21
CA ASN A 388 33.75 -6.96 -2.93
C ASN A 388 32.98 -5.84 -2.22
N PHE A 389 31.82 -6.17 -1.64
CA PHE A 389 31.04 -5.24 -0.86
C PHE A 389 31.75 -4.87 0.46
N GLU A 390 32.30 -5.85 1.16
CA GLU A 390 33.07 -5.67 2.39
C GLU A 390 34.28 -4.77 2.19
N ALA A 391 35.02 -4.97 1.10
CA ALA A 391 36.18 -4.16 0.75
C ALA A 391 35.83 -2.66 0.60
N ARG A 392 34.58 -2.34 0.28
CA ARG A 392 34.09 -0.97 0.06
C ARG A 392 33.40 -0.37 1.28
N LEU A 393 33.11 -1.16 2.32
CA LEU A 393 32.53 -0.66 3.58
C LEU A 393 33.32 0.50 4.22
N PRO A 394 34.68 0.52 4.21
CA PRO A 394 35.43 1.61 4.82
C PRO A 394 35.25 2.96 4.12
N ASP A 395 35.11 2.93 2.80
CA ASP A 395 34.87 4.10 1.95
C ASP A 395 33.40 4.52 1.97
N MET A 396 32.53 3.63 2.47
CA MET A 396 31.14 3.95 2.62
C MET A 396 30.94 4.94 3.79
N PRO A 397 30.04 5.90 3.56
CA PRO A 397 29.74 6.96 4.51
C PRO A 397 29.23 6.38 5.83
N LYS A 398 29.89 6.78 6.93
CA LYS A 398 29.60 6.28 8.27
C LYS A 398 28.48 7.10 8.90
N PHE A 399 27.33 6.48 9.14
CA PHE A 399 26.20 7.13 9.79
C PHE A 399 26.20 6.93 11.31
N ASN A 400 25.79 7.97 12.03
CA ASN A 400 25.74 7.99 13.49
C ASN A 400 24.37 7.53 13.99
N LEU A 401 24.31 6.31 14.54
CA LEU A 401 23.13 5.68 15.15
C LEU A 401 22.69 6.39 16.46
N GLU A 402 23.50 7.27 17.05
CA GLU A 402 23.12 7.99 18.28
C GLU A 402 21.86 8.84 18.11
N ASN A 403 21.54 9.28 16.87
CA ASN A 403 20.30 9.98 16.58
C ASN A 403 19.06 9.07 16.54
N LEU A 404 19.22 7.74 16.44
CA LEU A 404 18.13 6.77 16.54
C LEU A 404 17.68 6.55 18.00
N SER A 405 18.55 6.78 18.98
CA SER A 405 18.18 6.73 20.41
C SER A 405 17.15 7.78 20.83
N LYS A 406 16.92 8.78 19.97
CA LYS A 406 15.88 9.82 20.11
C LYS A 406 14.60 9.49 19.35
N ILE A 407 14.52 8.33 18.69
CA ILE A 407 13.25 7.82 18.16
C ILE A 407 12.32 7.68 19.37
N PRO A 408 11.11 8.26 19.33
CA PRO A 408 10.13 7.98 20.35
C PRO A 408 10.02 6.47 20.46
N SER A 409 10.28 5.91 21.65
CA SER A 409 9.82 4.57 21.94
C SER A 409 8.36 4.51 21.48
N LEU A 410 7.98 3.43 20.78
CA LEU A 410 6.56 3.16 20.56
C LEU A 410 5.93 3.25 21.95
N LYS A 411 5.29 4.37 22.29
CA LYS A 411 4.38 4.39 23.42
C LYS A 411 3.28 3.47 22.95
N SER A 412 3.33 2.25 23.45
CA SER A 412 2.23 1.30 23.37
C SER A 412 1.00 2.02 23.92
N ASN A 413 0.12 2.50 23.04
CA ASN A 413 -1.27 2.75 23.42
C ASN A 413 -1.99 1.41 23.47
N ILE A 414 -1.47 0.50 24.29
CA ILE A 414 -2.15 -0.72 24.69
C ILE A 414 -2.76 -0.36 26.05
N PRO A 415 -4.09 -0.44 26.23
CA PRO A 415 -4.71 -0.15 27.50
C PRO A 415 -4.14 -1.05 28.59
N ASP A 416 -3.86 -0.48 29.76
CA ASP A 416 -3.41 -1.20 30.94
C ASP A 416 -4.47 -2.24 31.34
N ILE A 417 -4.17 -3.52 31.08
CA ILE A 417 -5.08 -4.64 31.31
C ILE A 417 -5.03 -5.13 32.77
N SER A 418 -4.16 -4.54 33.61
CA SER A 418 -4.00 -4.94 35.02
C SER A 418 -5.22 -4.61 35.89
N SER A 419 -6.14 -3.75 35.39
CA SER A 419 -7.38 -3.39 36.09
C SER A 419 -8.62 -4.22 35.71
N LEU A 420 -8.50 -5.20 34.80
CA LEU A 420 -9.62 -6.10 34.44
C LEU A 420 -9.80 -7.22 35.49
N LYS A 421 -10.45 -6.88 36.61
CA LYS A 421 -11.07 -7.90 37.49
C LYS A 421 -12.31 -8.45 36.79
N VAL A 422 -12.19 -9.63 36.18
CA VAL A 422 -13.35 -10.42 35.75
C VAL A 422 -13.97 -11.05 36.99
N SER A 423 -15.08 -10.49 37.47
CA SER A 423 -15.91 -11.12 38.50
C SER A 423 -16.64 -12.34 37.91
N PRO A 424 -16.61 -13.52 38.55
CA PRO A 424 -17.36 -14.68 38.10
C PRO A 424 -18.77 -14.58 38.68
N ASN A 425 -19.67 -13.84 38.04
CA ASN A 425 -21.10 -13.94 38.30
C ASN A 425 -21.84 -13.71 36.98
N LEU A 426 -22.26 -14.81 36.34
CA LEU A 426 -23.29 -14.76 35.30
C LEU A 426 -24.64 -14.42 35.95
N PRO A 427 -25.41 -13.44 35.44
CA PRO A 427 -26.84 -13.37 35.72
C PRO A 427 -27.55 -14.50 34.98
N SER A 428 -28.46 -15.20 35.67
CA SER A 428 -29.38 -16.16 35.05
C SER A 428 -30.35 -15.44 34.11
N LEU A 429 -30.31 -15.81 32.82
CA LEU A 429 -31.29 -15.37 31.82
C LEU A 429 -32.60 -16.14 32.02
N SER A 430 -33.61 -15.46 32.55
CA SER A 430 -35.01 -15.88 32.43
C SER A 430 -35.50 -15.61 31.00
N THR A 431 -36.13 -16.62 30.41
CA THR A 431 -36.69 -16.60 29.05
C THR A 431 -37.93 -15.69 28.96
N PRO A 432 -38.01 -14.73 28.01
CA PRO A 432 -39.26 -14.04 27.69
C PRO A 432 -40.19 -14.93 26.84
N SER A 433 -41.49 -14.84 27.10
CA SER A 433 -42.56 -15.49 26.34
C SER A 433 -42.71 -14.89 24.94
N LEU A 434 -42.89 -15.77 23.95
CA LEU A 434 -43.17 -15.42 22.54
C LEU A 434 -44.64 -14.96 22.36
N PRO A 435 -44.93 -13.93 21.53
CA PRO A 435 -46.28 -13.60 21.12
C PRO A 435 -46.80 -14.57 20.02
N SER A 436 -48.12 -14.79 20.03
CA SER A 436 -48.85 -15.74 19.18
C SER A 436 -49.01 -15.28 17.73
N VAL A 437 -48.75 -16.19 16.78
CA VAL A 437 -48.99 -16.02 15.34
C VAL A 437 -50.22 -16.84 14.92
N PRO A 438 -51.12 -16.36 14.01
CA PRO A 438 -52.32 -17.08 13.60
C PRO A 438 -52.01 -18.31 12.71
N LYS A 439 -52.82 -19.37 12.85
CA LYS A 439 -52.71 -20.65 12.13
C LYS A 439 -53.14 -20.52 10.66
N LEU A 440 -52.35 -21.08 9.74
CA LEU A 440 -52.76 -21.52 8.40
C LEU A 440 -52.93 -23.05 8.36
N PRO A 441 -53.80 -23.63 7.50
CA PRO A 441 -54.16 -25.04 7.55
C PRO A 441 -53.15 -25.97 6.85
N ALA A 442 -53.15 -27.22 7.31
CA ALA A 442 -52.16 -28.26 7.06
C ALA A 442 -52.16 -28.83 5.63
N TRP A 443 -50.97 -29.23 5.16
CA TRP A 443 -50.81 -30.21 4.08
C TRP A 443 -49.80 -31.31 4.48
N ASN A 444 -50.15 -32.56 4.15
CA ASN A 444 -49.63 -33.83 4.65
C ASN A 444 -48.21 -34.23 4.19
N LYS A 445 -47.51 -34.99 5.07
CA LYS A 445 -46.30 -35.80 4.79
C LYS A 445 -46.60 -37.02 3.88
N PRO A 446 -45.57 -37.66 3.30
CA PRO A 446 -44.99 -38.91 3.86
C PRO A 446 -43.44 -38.90 3.82
N SER A 447 -42.66 -39.34 4.83
CA SER A 447 -42.38 -40.64 5.46
C SER A 447 -41.14 -41.37 4.92
N ALA A 448 -40.25 -41.79 5.85
CA ALA A 448 -39.20 -42.84 5.82
C ALA A 448 -37.85 -42.27 6.28
N SER A 449 -37.01 -42.89 7.12
CA SER A 449 -37.08 -44.10 7.94
C SER A 449 -35.91 -44.04 8.93
N SER A 450 -36.07 -44.72 10.06
CA SER A 450 -35.20 -44.88 11.23
C SER A 450 -33.72 -45.19 10.98
N PHE A 451 -32.83 -44.57 11.76
CA PHE A 451 -31.65 -45.23 12.33
C PHE A 451 -31.29 -44.62 13.70
N GLN A 452 -31.34 -45.44 14.75
CA GLN A 452 -30.80 -45.15 16.09
C GLN A 452 -29.32 -45.53 16.13
N ILE A 453 -28.44 -44.61 16.57
CA ILE A 453 -27.11 -44.95 17.08
C ILE A 453 -26.87 -44.18 18.40
N LYS A 454 -26.36 -44.92 19.39
CA LYS A 454 -26.08 -44.52 20.78
C LYS A 454 -25.16 -43.29 20.88
N ALA A 455 -25.49 -42.40 21.79
CA ALA A 455 -24.64 -41.28 22.20
C ALA A 455 -23.47 -41.75 23.10
N PRO A 456 -22.22 -41.31 22.86
CA PRO A 456 -21.19 -41.25 23.88
C PRO A 456 -21.21 -39.89 24.61
N SER A 457 -20.75 -39.92 25.85
CA SER A 457 -20.75 -38.85 26.85
C SER A 457 -19.97 -37.58 26.43
N LEU A 458 -20.57 -36.42 26.71
CA LEU A 458 -19.97 -35.10 26.60
C LEU A 458 -18.98 -34.85 27.77
N SER A 459 -17.71 -35.15 27.54
CA SER A 459 -16.59 -34.62 28.33
C SER A 459 -15.41 -34.35 27.40
N GLY A 460 -15.47 -33.26 26.62
CA GLY A 460 -14.42 -32.94 25.66
C GLY A 460 -14.49 -31.57 24.97
N VAL A 461 -15.32 -30.64 25.45
CA VAL A 461 -15.49 -29.31 24.79
C VAL A 461 -14.73 -28.18 25.50
N SER A 462 -14.12 -28.45 26.68
CA SER A 462 -13.34 -27.44 27.41
C SER A 462 -11.91 -27.28 26.89
N SER A 463 -11.25 -28.37 26.47
CA SER A 463 -9.83 -28.36 26.07
C SER A 463 -9.57 -27.76 24.67
N ALA A 464 -10.55 -27.78 23.77
CA ALA A 464 -10.44 -27.20 22.44
C ALA A 464 -10.60 -25.66 22.41
N VAL A 465 -11.27 -25.09 23.42
CA VAL A 465 -11.45 -23.63 23.57
C VAL A 465 -10.25 -23.01 24.29
N GLN A 466 -9.69 -23.70 25.29
CA GLN A 466 -8.48 -23.26 26.00
C GLN A 466 -7.21 -23.30 25.13
N SER A 467 -7.07 -24.30 24.25
CA SER A 467 -5.92 -24.39 23.34
C SER A 467 -5.91 -23.31 22.25
N LYS A 468 -7.09 -22.85 21.79
CA LYS A 468 -7.21 -21.74 20.84
C LYS A 468 -7.01 -20.36 21.50
N GLN A 469 -7.43 -20.20 22.76
CA GLN A 469 -7.15 -18.98 23.53
C GLN A 469 -5.66 -18.82 23.86
N ASN A 470 -4.96 -19.92 24.19
CA ASN A 470 -3.52 -19.89 24.46
C ASN A 470 -2.67 -19.58 23.21
N LEU A 471 -3.10 -20.02 22.01
CA LEU A 471 -2.36 -19.75 20.77
C LEU A 471 -2.45 -18.27 20.34
N VAL A 472 -3.63 -17.64 20.53
CA VAL A 472 -3.84 -16.22 20.22
C VAL A 472 -3.20 -15.33 21.30
N GLN A 473 -3.25 -15.73 22.57
CA GLN A 473 -2.55 -15.01 23.65
C GLN A 473 -1.03 -15.09 23.51
N ASN A 474 -0.44 -16.24 23.14
CA ASN A 474 1.01 -16.35 22.97
C ASN A 474 1.53 -15.56 21.75
N THR A 475 0.73 -15.43 20.69
CA THR A 475 1.09 -14.64 19.50
C THR A 475 0.96 -13.13 19.76
N ALA A 476 -0.05 -12.71 20.53
CA ALA A 476 -0.22 -11.33 20.96
C ALA A 476 0.82 -10.91 22.02
N GLN A 477 1.17 -11.81 22.95
CA GLN A 477 2.19 -11.56 23.98
C GLN A 477 3.60 -11.45 23.36
N SER A 478 3.89 -12.23 22.32
CA SER A 478 5.15 -12.11 21.55
C SER A 478 5.26 -10.80 20.75
N ALA A 479 4.13 -10.12 20.47
CA ALA A 479 4.11 -8.79 19.89
C ALA A 479 4.19 -7.67 20.95
N LEU A 480 3.81 -7.98 22.19
CA LEU A 480 3.81 -7.09 23.36
C LEU A 480 5.19 -6.99 24.04
N ASP A 481 5.97 -8.07 24.05
CA ASP A 481 7.34 -8.06 24.61
C ASP A 481 8.37 -7.36 23.69
N VAL A 482 7.93 -6.86 22.52
CA VAL A 482 8.72 -5.98 21.63
C VAL A 482 8.65 -4.52 22.12
N GLY A 483 8.75 -4.33 23.44
CA GLY A 483 9.06 -3.04 24.06
C GLY A 483 10.53 -2.71 23.84
N MET A 484 10.91 -2.40 22.60
CA MET A 484 12.31 -2.21 22.24
C MET A 484 12.79 -0.83 22.68
N SER A 485 13.42 -0.77 23.85
CA SER A 485 14.46 0.23 24.05
C SER A 485 15.50 0.00 22.94
N THR A 486 15.89 1.08 22.26
CA THR A 486 16.79 1.09 21.10
C THR A 486 18.20 0.55 21.38
N LEU A 487 18.44 -0.01 22.57
CA LEU A 487 19.73 -0.51 23.06
C LEU A 487 19.82 -2.04 23.11
N ASP A 488 18.73 -2.79 22.93
CA ASP A 488 18.74 -4.27 23.07
C ASP A 488 18.62 -5.06 21.75
N LEU A 489 18.56 -4.37 20.59
CA LEU A 489 18.48 -5.05 19.29
C LEU A 489 19.81 -5.61 18.79
N GLY A 490 20.95 -5.31 19.42
CA GLY A 490 22.26 -5.80 18.98
C GLY A 490 22.56 -5.53 17.49
N ILE A 491 22.00 -4.43 16.94
CA ILE A 491 22.01 -4.17 15.50
C ILE A 491 23.42 -3.77 15.06
N SER A 492 24.17 -4.74 14.56
CA SER A 492 25.40 -4.50 13.79
C SER A 492 25.03 -4.26 12.32
N THR A 493 24.22 -3.24 12.01
CA THR A 493 23.81 -3.02 10.61
C THR A 493 24.95 -2.49 9.77
N VAL A 494 25.07 -3.00 8.54
CA VAL A 494 25.73 -2.27 7.47
C VAL A 494 25.07 -0.90 7.40
N ARG A 495 25.88 0.12 7.65
CA ARG A 495 25.47 1.51 7.67
C ARG A 495 25.14 1.93 6.24
N TRP A 496 23.93 2.45 6.06
CA TRP A 496 23.40 3.07 4.84
C TRP A 496 22.97 2.12 3.70
N VAL A 497 21.66 2.06 3.47
CA VAL A 497 21.04 1.20 2.44
C VAL A 497 21.00 1.85 1.04
N ALA A 498 21.48 3.08 0.89
CA ALA A 498 21.24 3.85 -0.32
C ALA A 498 22.44 3.99 -1.26
N SER A 499 23.51 3.20 -1.16
CA SER A 499 24.55 3.22 -2.21
C SER A 499 24.09 2.39 -3.40
N GLY A 500 24.24 2.90 -4.63
CA GLY A 500 23.96 2.11 -5.85
C GLY A 500 24.69 0.76 -5.89
N LEU A 501 25.78 0.64 -5.13
CA LEU A 501 26.56 -0.56 -4.94
C LEU A 501 25.88 -1.59 -4.05
N LEU A 502 25.27 -1.17 -2.93
CA LEU A 502 24.49 -2.06 -2.10
C LEU A 502 23.24 -2.52 -2.84
N LEU A 503 22.56 -1.63 -3.57
CA LEU A 503 21.38 -2.00 -4.36
C LEU A 503 21.71 -3.15 -5.32
N ALA A 504 22.80 -2.99 -6.08
CA ALA A 504 23.28 -4.02 -6.99
C ALA A 504 23.73 -5.30 -6.26
N ALA A 505 24.48 -5.19 -5.16
CA ALA A 505 24.96 -6.33 -4.40
C ALA A 505 23.80 -7.13 -3.77
N ALA A 506 22.83 -6.45 -3.16
CA ALA A 506 21.66 -7.06 -2.54
C ALA A 506 20.83 -7.81 -3.57
N LEU A 507 20.54 -7.21 -4.71
CA LEU A 507 19.80 -7.88 -5.79
C LEU A 507 20.59 -9.05 -6.38
N ALA A 508 21.90 -8.89 -6.57
CA ALA A 508 22.76 -9.96 -7.07
C ALA A 508 22.81 -11.16 -6.13
N VAL A 509 22.94 -10.94 -4.82
CA VAL A 509 22.87 -12.00 -3.81
C VAL A 509 21.50 -12.66 -3.79
N ALA A 510 20.43 -11.86 -3.87
CA ALA A 510 19.07 -12.40 -3.90
C ALA A 510 18.82 -13.28 -5.14
N ASP A 511 19.42 -12.94 -6.28
CA ASP A 511 19.40 -13.74 -7.50
C ASP A 511 20.24 -15.02 -7.40
N THR A 512 21.45 -14.94 -6.85
CA THR A 512 22.35 -16.10 -6.77
C THR A 512 21.88 -17.15 -5.78
N GLU A 513 21.27 -16.72 -4.68
CA GLU A 513 20.81 -17.59 -3.61
C GLU A 513 19.30 -17.92 -3.71
N ASP A 514 18.66 -17.58 -4.84
CA ASP A 514 17.23 -17.84 -5.13
C ASP A 514 16.29 -17.41 -3.98
N MET A 515 16.53 -16.21 -3.44
CA MET A 515 15.85 -15.72 -2.24
C MET A 515 14.39 -15.33 -2.47
N GLY A 516 13.86 -15.48 -3.69
CA GLY A 516 12.45 -15.26 -4.00
C GLY A 516 11.48 -16.12 -3.17
N LEU A 517 11.98 -17.19 -2.54
CA LEU A 517 11.24 -18.17 -1.75
C LEU A 517 11.10 -17.86 -0.24
N LEU A 518 11.51 -16.67 0.21
CA LEU A 518 11.57 -16.31 1.64
C LEU A 518 10.86 -14.99 2.01
N ASP A 519 10.00 -14.45 1.15
CA ASP A 519 9.20 -13.30 1.55
C ASP A 519 8.21 -13.67 2.70
N PRO A 520 7.80 -12.72 3.57
CA PRO A 520 6.92 -12.98 4.70
C PRO A 520 5.65 -13.77 4.34
N TYR A 521 5.11 -13.51 3.15
CA TYR A 521 3.92 -14.17 2.65
C TYR A 521 4.22 -15.64 2.32
N GLU A 522 5.31 -15.93 1.62
CA GLU A 522 5.75 -17.30 1.32
C GLU A 522 6.13 -18.07 2.58
N ARG A 523 6.70 -17.43 3.61
CA ARG A 523 6.91 -18.07 4.93
C ARG A 523 5.61 -18.48 5.60
N VAL A 524 4.61 -17.59 5.61
CA VAL A 524 3.29 -17.89 6.18
C VAL A 524 2.56 -18.93 5.34
N ARG A 525 2.68 -18.90 4.02
CA ARG A 525 2.17 -19.93 3.11
C ARG A 525 2.83 -21.28 3.40
N LYS A 526 4.16 -21.33 3.55
CA LYS A 526 4.91 -22.55 3.91
C LYS A 526 4.47 -23.11 5.26
N ARG A 527 4.31 -22.28 6.30
CA ARG A 527 3.74 -22.68 7.60
C ARG A 527 2.31 -23.20 7.47
N HIS A 528 1.49 -22.54 6.65
CA HIS A 528 0.13 -23.00 6.40
C HIS A 528 0.12 -24.38 5.72
N MET A 529 1.01 -24.59 4.74
CA MET A 529 1.20 -25.89 4.09
C MET A 529 1.73 -26.95 5.06
N ALA A 530 2.73 -26.63 5.88
CA ALA A 530 3.24 -27.52 6.92
C ALA A 530 2.14 -27.91 7.93
N ARG A 531 1.29 -26.95 8.32
CA ARG A 531 0.13 -27.19 9.17
C ARG A 531 -0.91 -28.09 8.49
N LEU A 532 -1.19 -27.87 7.21
CA LEU A 532 -2.10 -28.74 6.45
C LEU A 532 -1.60 -30.19 6.43
N LEU A 533 -0.29 -30.39 6.22
CA LEU A 533 0.36 -31.71 6.28
C LEU A 533 0.26 -32.35 7.68
N ARG A 534 0.37 -31.57 8.76
CA ARG A 534 0.14 -32.08 10.14
C ARG A 534 -1.31 -32.52 10.38
N THR A 535 -2.28 -31.92 9.68
CA THR A 535 -3.71 -32.15 9.91
C THR A 535 -4.35 -33.17 8.95
N SER A 536 -3.62 -33.66 7.94
CA SER A 536 -4.21 -34.51 6.90
C SER A 536 -4.20 -35.99 7.24
N GLU A 537 -5.18 -36.46 8.03
CA GLU A 537 -5.66 -37.84 7.90
C GLU A 537 -6.73 -37.98 6.79
N SER A 538 -7.21 -36.87 6.19
CA SER A 538 -8.26 -36.91 5.16
C SER A 538 -8.35 -35.68 4.23
N VAL A 539 -7.27 -35.32 3.51
CA VAL A 539 -7.37 -34.29 2.46
C VAL A 539 -7.64 -34.89 1.08
N ASN A 540 -8.65 -34.31 0.42
CA ASN A 540 -9.27 -34.70 -0.85
C ASN A 540 -8.27 -34.83 -2.02
N ILE A 541 -8.46 -35.84 -2.87
CA ILE A 541 -7.56 -36.27 -3.97
C ILE A 541 -7.23 -35.13 -4.96
N ASN A 542 -8.12 -34.15 -5.13
CA ASN A 542 -7.91 -33.03 -6.06
C ASN A 542 -6.87 -31.99 -5.58
N LEU A 543 -6.55 -31.91 -4.28
CA LEU A 543 -5.48 -31.03 -3.78
C LEU A 543 -4.08 -31.63 -3.95
N ARG A 544 -3.95 -32.95 -4.16
CA ARG A 544 -2.66 -33.63 -4.39
C ARG A 544 -2.03 -33.26 -5.73
N THR A 545 -2.82 -32.84 -6.71
CA THR A 545 -2.35 -32.56 -8.08
C THR A 545 -1.57 -31.24 -8.20
N ASN A 546 -1.80 -30.28 -7.27
CA ASN A 546 -1.08 -28.99 -7.23
C ASN A 546 0.21 -29.02 -6.38
N LEU A 547 0.50 -30.14 -5.71
CA LEU A 547 1.70 -30.37 -4.90
C LEU A 547 2.80 -31.06 -5.72
N ARG A 548 3.32 -30.42 -6.78
CA ARG A 548 4.42 -31.01 -7.58
C ARG A 548 5.80 -30.88 -6.93
N THR A 549 6.00 -29.95 -6.01
CA THR A 549 7.31 -29.72 -5.36
C THR A 549 7.64 -30.73 -4.25
N PHE A 550 6.65 -31.41 -3.69
CA PHE A 550 6.83 -32.35 -2.56
C PHE A 550 6.91 -33.83 -2.95
N ARG A 551 6.77 -34.16 -4.24
CA ARG A 551 6.84 -35.56 -4.70
C ARG A 551 8.23 -36.20 -4.47
N ALA A 552 9.28 -35.38 -4.32
CA ALA A 552 10.61 -35.87 -3.94
C ALA A 552 10.69 -36.38 -2.48
N VAL A 553 9.82 -35.92 -1.58
CA VAL A 553 9.83 -36.31 -0.16
C VAL A 553 9.01 -37.59 0.07
N ALA A 554 7.89 -37.73 -0.65
CA ALA A 554 7.03 -38.92 -0.56
C ALA A 554 7.74 -40.22 -1.02
N ASP A 555 8.66 -40.13 -2.00
CA ASP A 555 9.44 -41.28 -2.49
C ASP A 555 10.64 -41.64 -1.56
N SER A 556 10.87 -40.88 -0.48
CA SER A 556 12.04 -41.06 0.41
C SER A 556 11.75 -41.74 1.76
N GLY A 557 10.50 -42.11 2.05
CA GLY A 557 10.13 -42.79 3.30
C GLY A 557 10.24 -41.92 4.57
N VAL A 558 10.31 -40.59 4.43
CA VAL A 558 10.43 -39.64 5.54
C VAL A 558 9.06 -39.39 6.18
N ASN A 559 9.00 -39.41 7.52
CA ASN A 559 7.79 -39.08 8.29
C ASN A 559 7.32 -37.65 7.98
N GLU A 560 6.14 -37.52 7.36
CA GLU A 560 5.56 -36.25 6.92
C GLU A 560 5.42 -35.22 8.07
N HIS A 561 5.18 -35.68 9.30
CA HIS A 561 5.12 -34.82 10.48
C HIS A 561 6.51 -34.29 10.88
N ALA A 562 7.54 -35.14 10.83
CA ALA A 562 8.92 -34.73 11.14
C ALA A 562 9.48 -33.78 10.07
N ALA A 563 9.09 -33.96 8.80
CA ALA A 563 9.42 -33.04 7.72
C ALA A 563 8.74 -31.67 7.94
N ALA A 564 7.47 -31.64 8.38
CA ALA A 564 6.77 -30.40 8.72
C ALA A 564 7.37 -29.69 9.94
N ASP A 565 7.79 -30.43 10.97
CA ASP A 565 8.48 -29.88 12.16
C ASP A 565 9.84 -29.27 11.81
N ALA A 566 10.61 -29.92 10.95
CA ALA A 566 11.89 -29.41 10.48
C ALA A 566 11.73 -28.12 9.64
N GLU A 567 10.68 -28.03 8.82
CA GLU A 567 10.39 -26.82 8.05
C GLU A 567 9.93 -25.65 8.94
N ASP A 568 9.06 -25.88 9.92
CA ASP A 568 8.63 -24.79 10.83
C ASP A 568 9.79 -24.28 11.70
N ALA A 569 10.67 -25.16 12.18
CA ALA A 569 11.87 -24.75 12.92
C ALA A 569 12.82 -23.89 12.07
N LYS A 570 12.93 -24.15 10.75
CA LYS A 570 13.69 -23.30 9.82
C LYS A 570 13.04 -21.93 9.67
N VAL A 571 11.71 -21.86 9.60
CA VAL A 571 10.98 -20.59 9.51
C VAL A 571 11.16 -19.77 10.81
N ASP A 572 11.06 -20.40 11.98
CA ASP A 572 11.25 -19.74 13.28
C ASP A 572 12.67 -19.18 13.44
N ALA A 573 13.68 -19.96 13.06
CA ALA A 573 15.07 -19.50 13.06
C ALA A 573 15.28 -18.33 12.09
N ALA A 574 14.70 -18.39 10.89
CA ALA A 574 14.76 -17.31 9.90
C ALA A 574 14.08 -16.02 10.40
N GLU A 575 12.97 -16.12 11.14
CA GLU A 575 12.29 -14.94 11.72
C GLU A 575 13.08 -14.29 12.86
N ALA A 576 13.65 -15.10 13.75
CA ALA A 576 14.50 -14.60 14.84
C ALA A 576 15.75 -13.87 14.31
N ASP A 577 16.27 -14.35 13.18
CA ASP A 577 17.42 -13.78 12.48
C ASP A 577 17.07 -12.54 11.65
N ALA A 578 15.94 -12.57 10.93
CA ALA A 578 15.44 -11.43 10.13
C ALA A 578 15.23 -10.18 10.99
N LYS A 579 14.73 -10.34 12.22
CA LYS A 579 14.53 -9.22 13.17
C LYS A 579 15.84 -8.53 13.59
N LYS A 580 16.97 -9.25 13.58
CA LYS A 580 18.30 -8.70 13.94
C LYS A 580 19.03 -8.07 12.76
N THR A 581 18.60 -8.37 11.54
CA THR A 581 19.29 -8.06 10.28
C THR A 581 18.51 -7.07 9.41
N LEU A 582 17.42 -6.48 9.93
CA LEU A 582 16.58 -5.54 9.21
C LEU A 582 17.40 -4.40 8.57
N PRO A 583 17.21 -4.12 7.27
CA PRO A 583 17.88 -3.03 6.59
C PRO A 583 17.37 -1.69 7.11
N VAL A 584 18.29 -0.73 7.29
CA VAL A 584 18.00 0.65 7.72
C VAL A 584 18.11 1.59 6.53
N ILE A 585 17.00 2.19 6.10
CA ILE A 585 16.94 3.09 4.95
C ILE A 585 16.92 4.56 5.37
N HIS A 586 17.59 5.39 4.58
CA HIS A 586 17.51 6.85 4.66
C HIS A 586 17.18 7.43 3.28
N PRO A 587 15.91 7.37 2.85
CA PRO A 587 15.45 8.02 1.63
C PRO A 587 15.73 9.53 1.64
N VAL A 588 16.12 10.09 0.50
CA VAL A 588 16.50 11.51 0.36
C VAL A 588 15.83 12.17 -0.84
N ILE A 589 15.71 13.49 -0.77
CA ILE A 589 15.50 14.38 -1.92
C ILE A 589 16.89 14.90 -2.29
N ASP A 590 17.38 14.52 -3.47
CA ASP A 590 18.71 14.85 -3.97
C ASP A 590 18.65 15.71 -5.26
N GLY A 591 17.47 16.21 -5.61
CA GLY A 591 17.26 17.20 -6.65
C GLY A 591 17.17 16.61 -8.05
N ARG A 592 16.64 15.39 -8.17
CA ARG A 592 16.37 14.71 -9.45
C ARG A 592 15.37 15.46 -10.29
N LEU A 593 14.45 16.19 -9.68
CA LEU A 593 13.40 16.90 -10.38
C LEU A 593 13.35 18.35 -9.91
N LYS A 594 14.13 19.21 -10.58
CA LYS A 594 14.32 20.61 -10.20
C LYS A 594 13.41 21.55 -11.01
N ASP A 595 12.43 22.16 -10.35
CA ASP A 595 11.63 23.25 -10.92
C ASP A 595 12.34 24.59 -10.76
N VAL A 596 12.85 25.18 -11.84
CA VAL A 596 13.59 26.45 -11.79
C VAL A 596 12.72 27.64 -11.42
N ALA A 597 11.40 27.55 -11.56
CA ALA A 597 10.49 28.63 -11.19
C ALA A 597 10.27 28.70 -9.67
N ARG A 598 10.61 27.64 -8.94
CA ARG A 598 10.41 27.50 -7.49
C ARG A 598 11.71 27.28 -6.70
N ALA A 599 12.85 27.17 -7.38
CA ALA A 599 14.16 26.82 -6.82
C ALA A 599 14.97 28.02 -6.30
#